data_AF-A0A8C4Z8J1-F1
#
_entry.id   AF-A0A8C4Z8J1-F1
#
_cell.length_a   1.000
_cell.length_b   1.000
_cell.length_c   1.000
_cell.angle_alpha   90.00
_cell.angle_beta   90.00
_cell.angle_gamma   90.00
#
_symmetry.space_group_name_H-M   'P 1'
#
loop_
_entity.id
_entity.type
_entity.pdbx_description
1 polymer ?
#
loop_
_entity_poly.entity_id
_entity_poly.type
_entity_poly.pdbx_seq_one_letter_code
_entity_poly.pdbx_strand_id
1 'polypeptide(L)'
;MIQCLKQKAKERPDKRRVNKVNEPQPPHLEQPARLPPIRVEESSFSQDMQWLLERGVQFADVAFFAGDSGKELGWAHAAVLCAVSPYFRQLLLGPKSRERPQSRCICRERDGGPHSLLSTWDGGIIDDMPRPDGHTVGRLSRLVVKDPLLCLCLWETLMFLYRGSVLPAHRAVLVARCDVMAAMFSGKYAEARSRVVPIHGVSSDTFLSFLEYLYTDTCCPASVLQAMAVLVCAEMYQVKRLQHLCEVCVCAYLQSMPSRELASTGISVIRLLRRAKCHNAEQLYVWLLHFIANNYLIFSHKADFLELSEEERDHVERLRWPSRGYLQELSEYQQRRRKLRKSRCTVM
;
A
#
# COMPACT_ATOMS: atom_id res chain seq x y z
N MET A 1 4.93 14.04 -25.73
CA MET A 1 3.87 14.47 -26.67
C MET A 1 2.69 15.16 -25.96
N ILE A 2 2.23 14.68 -24.80
CA ILE A 2 1.03 15.20 -24.07
C ILE A 2 1.21 16.62 -23.50
N GLN A 3 2.36 16.96 -22.91
CA GLN A 3 2.64 18.36 -22.49
C GLN A 3 2.74 19.34 -23.68
N CYS A 4 3.09 18.85 -24.88
CA CYS A 4 3.23 19.67 -26.07
C CYS A 4 1.86 20.07 -26.65
N LEU A 5 0.81 19.30 -26.36
CA LEU A 5 -0.58 19.67 -26.70
C LEU A 5 -1.13 20.74 -25.76
N LYS A 6 -0.81 20.69 -24.45
CA LYS A 6 -1.23 21.71 -23.47
C LYS A 6 -0.49 23.05 -23.64
N GLN A 7 0.80 23.05 -23.97
CA GLN A 7 1.57 24.29 -24.15
C GLN A 7 1.24 25.05 -25.44
N LYS A 8 0.95 24.34 -26.54
CA LYS A 8 0.62 24.99 -27.84
C LYS A 8 -0.70 25.76 -27.84
N ALA A 9 -1.55 25.59 -26.84
CA ALA A 9 -2.77 26.37 -26.68
C ALA A 9 -2.55 27.71 -25.98
N LYS A 10 -1.45 27.90 -25.24
CA LYS A 10 -1.23 29.08 -24.37
C LYS A 10 -0.38 30.19 -25.02
N GLU A 11 0.33 29.91 -26.11
CA GLU A 11 1.19 30.89 -26.79
C GLU A 11 0.64 31.29 -28.16
N ARG A 12 -0.22 32.31 -28.20
CA ARG A 12 -0.36 33.16 -29.40
C ARG A 12 -0.45 34.63 -28.98
N PRO A 13 0.51 35.48 -29.38
CA PRO A 13 0.39 36.91 -29.16
C PRO A 13 -0.60 37.52 -30.17
N ASP A 14 -1.37 38.50 -29.70
CA ASP A 14 -2.28 39.29 -30.51
C ASP A 14 -1.55 40.00 -31.65
N LYS A 15 -1.80 39.58 -32.89
CA LYS A 15 -1.46 40.36 -34.08
C LYS A 15 -2.65 40.46 -35.02
N ARG A 16 -3.18 41.69 -35.06
CA ARG A 16 -3.90 42.43 -36.11
C ARG A 16 -4.82 41.63 -37.04
N ARG A 17 -6.11 41.98 -36.96
CA ARG A 17 -7.22 41.55 -37.83
C ARG A 17 -6.91 41.88 -39.29
N VAL A 18 -6.45 40.88 -40.04
CA VAL A 18 -6.53 40.81 -41.50
C VAL A 18 -7.54 39.70 -41.80
N ASN A 19 -8.50 39.94 -42.71
CA ASN A 19 -9.61 39.05 -43.06
C ASN A 19 -9.26 37.54 -43.05
N LYS A 20 -9.64 36.83 -41.98
CA LYS A 20 -9.43 35.39 -41.76
C LYS A 20 -10.66 34.54 -42.13
N VAL A 21 -11.39 34.90 -43.18
CA VAL A 21 -12.67 34.24 -43.48
C VAL A 21 -12.51 32.76 -43.91
N ASN A 22 -11.31 32.33 -44.35
CA ASN A 22 -11.06 30.97 -44.85
C ASN A 22 -9.95 30.17 -44.13
N GLU A 23 -9.51 30.57 -42.93
CA GLU A 23 -8.56 29.72 -42.17
C GLU A 23 -9.32 28.62 -41.41
N PRO A 24 -9.06 27.32 -41.67
CA PRO A 24 -9.71 26.25 -40.93
C PRO A 24 -9.36 26.35 -39.44
N GLN A 25 -10.36 26.16 -38.58
CA GLN A 25 -10.19 26.16 -37.13
C GLN A 25 -9.74 24.78 -36.63
N PRO A 26 -8.87 24.71 -35.60
CA PRO A 26 -8.46 23.43 -35.02
C PRO A 26 -9.64 22.78 -34.29
N PRO A 27 -9.78 21.43 -34.34
CA PRO A 27 -10.81 20.73 -33.58
C PRO A 27 -10.58 20.90 -32.08
N HIS A 28 -11.68 20.98 -31.34
CA HIS A 28 -11.66 21.14 -29.88
C HIS A 28 -11.39 19.79 -29.20
N LEU A 29 -10.39 19.74 -28.33
CA LEU A 29 -10.08 18.54 -27.55
C LEU A 29 -10.81 18.60 -26.21
N GLU A 30 -11.75 17.69 -26.00
CA GLU A 30 -12.45 17.55 -24.74
C GLU A 30 -11.52 17.10 -23.61
N GLN A 31 -11.95 17.30 -22.36
CA GLN A 31 -11.24 16.80 -21.19
C GLN A 31 -11.37 15.27 -21.09
N PRO A 32 -10.37 14.56 -20.56
CA PRO A 32 -10.48 13.13 -20.31
C PRO A 32 -11.59 12.83 -19.30
N ALA A 33 -12.14 11.61 -19.36
CA ALA A 33 -13.14 11.16 -18.41
C ALA A 33 -12.60 11.24 -16.98
N ARG A 34 -13.46 11.62 -16.03
CA ARG A 34 -13.09 11.63 -14.61
C ARG A 34 -12.80 10.20 -14.16
N LEU A 35 -11.73 10.03 -13.40
CA LEU A 35 -11.39 8.74 -12.82
C LEU A 35 -12.41 8.41 -11.71
N PRO A 36 -12.85 7.15 -11.60
CA PRO A 36 -13.82 6.75 -10.58
C PRO A 36 -13.23 6.94 -9.17
N PRO A 37 -14.02 7.34 -8.16
CA PRO A 37 -13.52 7.47 -6.80
C PRO A 37 -13.36 6.09 -6.15
N ILE A 38 -12.31 5.91 -5.36
CA ILE A 38 -12.16 4.75 -4.47
C ILE A 38 -12.83 5.09 -3.14
N ARG A 39 -13.75 4.23 -2.70
CA ARG A 39 -14.42 4.32 -1.40
C ARG A 39 -13.67 3.45 -0.40
N VAL A 40 -13.27 4.05 0.72
CA VAL A 40 -12.60 3.36 1.81
C VAL A 40 -13.62 3.14 2.93
N GLU A 41 -13.73 1.91 3.39
CA GLU A 41 -14.53 1.57 4.58
C GLU A 41 -14.07 2.35 5.80
N GLU A 42 -14.98 2.67 6.71
CA GLU A 42 -14.64 3.37 7.96
C GLU A 42 -13.74 2.52 8.86
N SER A 43 -12.96 3.18 9.71
CA SER A 43 -12.10 2.49 10.66
C SER A 43 -12.91 1.83 11.75
N SER A 44 -12.73 0.52 11.95
CA SER A 44 -13.19 -0.19 13.14
C SER A 44 -12.21 -0.06 14.31
N PHE A 45 -11.16 0.76 14.20
CA PHE A 45 -10.00 0.61 15.09
C PHE A 45 -10.33 0.77 16.56
N SER A 46 -11.09 1.81 16.87
CA SER A 46 -11.52 2.10 18.23
C SER A 46 -12.46 1.01 18.76
N GLN A 47 -13.36 0.50 17.91
CA GLN A 47 -14.30 -0.56 18.28
C GLN A 47 -13.57 -1.87 18.58
N ASP A 48 -12.58 -2.23 17.76
CA ASP A 48 -11.81 -3.46 17.94
C ASP A 48 -10.93 -3.41 19.20
N MET A 49 -10.36 -2.24 19.51
CA MET A 49 -9.62 -2.03 20.75
C MET A 49 -10.56 -2.04 21.97
N GLN A 50 -11.76 -1.47 21.85
CA GLN A 50 -12.79 -1.54 22.89
C GLN A 50 -13.26 -2.97 23.12
N TRP A 51 -13.47 -3.74 22.04
CA TRP A 51 -13.80 -5.16 22.14
C TRP A 51 -12.72 -5.94 22.89
N LEU A 52 -11.45 -5.64 22.63
CA LEU A 52 -10.34 -6.27 23.35
C LEU A 52 -10.42 -5.98 24.86
N LEU A 53 -10.75 -4.75 25.25
CA LEU A 53 -10.88 -4.35 26.65
C LEU A 53 -12.10 -4.99 27.35
N GLU A 54 -13.25 -5.06 26.66
CA GLU A 54 -14.51 -5.48 27.27
C GLU A 54 -14.75 -7.00 27.21
N ARG A 55 -14.30 -7.64 26.14
CA ARG A 55 -14.63 -9.04 25.82
C ARG A 55 -13.39 -9.91 25.64
N GLY A 56 -12.22 -9.32 25.43
CA GLY A 56 -10.94 -10.01 25.33
C GLY A 56 -10.35 -10.44 26.69
N VAL A 57 -11.20 -10.75 27.69
CA VAL A 57 -10.76 -11.16 29.05
C VAL A 57 -9.87 -12.40 29.00
N GLN A 58 -10.11 -13.29 28.04
CA GLN A 58 -9.25 -14.46 27.78
C GLN A 58 -7.80 -14.11 27.42
N PHE A 59 -7.54 -12.86 27.06
CA PHE A 59 -6.23 -12.32 26.73
C PHE A 59 -5.72 -11.31 27.78
N ALA A 60 -6.43 -11.10 28.89
CA ALA A 60 -6.01 -10.20 29.96
C ALA A 60 -4.95 -10.86 30.87
N ASP A 61 -3.80 -10.20 31.00
CA ASP A 61 -2.66 -10.59 31.86
C ASP A 61 -2.72 -9.99 33.26
N VAL A 62 -3.55 -8.96 33.47
CA VAL A 62 -3.55 -8.17 34.69
C VAL A 62 -4.93 -8.25 35.32
N ALA A 63 -4.99 -8.59 36.61
CA ALA A 63 -6.20 -8.52 37.42
C ALA A 63 -6.00 -7.52 38.57
N PHE A 64 -6.99 -6.67 38.79
CA PHE A 64 -7.03 -5.71 39.88
C PHE A 64 -7.87 -6.26 41.03
N PHE A 65 -7.39 -6.08 42.27
CA PHE A 65 -8.09 -6.49 43.48
C PHE A 65 -8.22 -5.31 44.43
N ALA A 66 -9.35 -5.23 45.14
CA ALA A 66 -9.61 -4.25 46.17
C ALA A 66 -8.73 -4.54 47.38
N GLY A 67 -7.94 -3.55 47.83
CA GLY A 67 -6.92 -3.76 48.87
C GLY A 67 -7.46 -4.08 50.26
N ASP A 68 -8.72 -3.74 50.52
CA ASP A 68 -9.42 -3.92 51.80
C ASP A 68 -10.16 -5.27 51.89
N SER A 69 -10.73 -5.72 50.77
CA SER A 69 -11.64 -6.86 50.71
C SER A 69 -11.08 -8.03 49.91
N GLY A 70 -9.96 -7.85 49.20
CA GLY A 70 -9.42 -8.84 48.25
C GLY A 70 -10.38 -9.13 47.09
N LYS A 71 -11.44 -8.34 46.93
CA LYS A 71 -12.45 -8.53 45.90
C LYS A 71 -11.86 -8.17 44.54
N GLU A 72 -12.04 -9.05 43.55
CA GLU A 72 -11.66 -8.77 42.17
C GLU A 72 -12.44 -7.55 41.64
N LEU A 73 -11.70 -6.56 41.16
CA LEU A 73 -12.21 -5.29 40.64
C LEU A 73 -12.33 -5.31 39.11
N GLY A 74 -11.49 -6.08 38.43
CA GLY A 74 -11.53 -6.21 36.98
C GLY A 74 -10.21 -6.66 36.37
N TRP A 75 -10.25 -6.90 35.06
CA TRP A 75 -9.14 -7.39 34.26
C TRP A 75 -8.65 -6.31 33.30
N ALA A 76 -7.38 -6.37 32.94
CA ALA A 76 -6.76 -5.46 32.00
C ALA A 76 -5.61 -6.13 31.25
N HIS A 77 -5.19 -5.47 30.16
CA HIS A 77 -4.05 -5.89 29.37
C HIS A 77 -2.82 -5.06 29.76
N ALA A 78 -1.74 -5.71 30.21
CA ALA A 78 -0.47 -5.09 30.57
C ALA A 78 0.08 -4.24 29.42
N ALA A 79 -0.07 -4.71 28.18
CA ALA A 79 0.30 -3.97 26.98
C ALA A 79 -0.38 -2.60 26.90
N VAL A 80 -1.69 -2.55 27.18
CA VAL A 80 -2.48 -1.31 27.18
C VAL A 80 -2.06 -0.43 28.35
N LEU A 81 -1.98 -0.99 29.57
CA LEU A 81 -1.58 -0.26 30.77
C LEU A 81 -0.19 0.36 30.64
N CYS A 82 0.78 -0.36 30.07
CA CYS A 82 2.14 0.13 29.85
C CYS A 82 2.22 1.21 28.76
N ALA A 83 1.37 1.13 27.73
CA ALA A 83 1.28 2.13 26.68
C ALA A 83 0.75 3.47 27.22
N VAL A 84 -0.29 3.43 28.05
CA VAL A 84 -1.00 4.63 28.52
C VAL A 84 -0.51 5.19 29.86
N SER A 85 0.21 4.40 30.68
CA SER A 85 0.63 4.80 32.03
C SER A 85 2.11 4.50 32.29
N PRO A 86 2.96 5.53 32.46
CA PRO A 86 4.33 5.36 32.92
C PRO A 86 4.45 4.65 34.27
N TYR A 87 3.45 4.80 35.14
CA TYR A 87 3.39 4.10 36.43
C TYR A 87 3.22 2.60 36.23
N PHE A 88 2.21 2.17 35.47
CA PHE A 88 2.01 0.74 35.19
C PHE A 88 3.18 0.16 34.39
N ARG A 89 3.77 0.95 33.49
CA ARG A 89 5.00 0.58 32.80
C ARG A 89 6.13 0.27 33.76
N GLN A 90 6.38 1.12 34.76
CA GLN A 90 7.41 0.87 35.76
C GLN A 90 7.04 -0.30 36.68
N LEU A 91 5.77 -0.41 37.06
CA LEU A 91 5.26 -1.44 37.97
C LEU A 91 5.32 -2.85 37.36
N LEU A 92 4.86 -3.00 36.11
CA LEU A 92 4.73 -4.29 35.44
C LEU A 92 6.05 -4.75 34.81
N LEU A 93 6.91 -3.82 34.39
CA LEU A 93 8.18 -4.15 33.73
C LEU A 93 9.40 -4.08 34.68
N GLY A 94 9.26 -3.43 35.84
CA GLY A 94 10.30 -3.33 36.88
C GLY A 94 11.59 -2.60 36.46
N PRO A 95 12.53 -2.39 37.40
CA PRO A 95 13.88 -1.93 37.10
C PRO A 95 14.72 -3.10 36.57
N LYS A 96 14.84 -3.19 35.23
CA LYS A 96 15.78 -4.01 34.43
C LYS A 96 16.72 -4.96 35.21
N SER A 97 16.29 -6.18 35.54
CA SER A 97 17.22 -7.24 36.00
C SER A 97 16.70 -8.68 35.93
N ARG A 98 15.65 -8.97 35.15
CA ARG A 98 15.35 -10.36 34.78
C ARG A 98 15.87 -10.64 33.38
N GLU A 99 16.74 -11.65 33.33
CA GLU A 99 17.48 -12.15 32.18
C GLU A 99 16.75 -11.89 30.86
N ARG A 100 17.33 -11.00 30.06
CA ARG A 100 16.99 -10.94 28.64
C ARG A 100 17.13 -12.38 28.11
N PRO A 101 16.13 -12.97 27.42
CA PRO A 101 16.50 -13.93 26.39
C PRO A 101 17.49 -13.16 25.52
N GLN A 102 18.73 -13.64 25.35
CA GLN A 102 19.78 -12.94 24.60
C GLN A 102 19.32 -12.62 23.17
N SER A 103 18.58 -11.53 23.02
CA SER A 103 18.19 -10.87 21.80
C SER A 103 19.25 -9.81 21.59
N ARG A 104 20.34 -10.24 20.95
CA ARG A 104 21.61 -9.53 20.76
C ARG A 104 21.48 -8.35 19.76
N CYS A 105 20.54 -7.43 19.97
CA CYS A 105 20.24 -6.39 18.97
C CYS A 105 20.29 -4.98 19.57
N ILE A 106 21.16 -4.16 18.98
CA ILE A 106 21.36 -2.75 19.28
C ILE A 106 20.78 -1.96 18.10
N CYS A 107 19.79 -1.10 18.36
CA CYS A 107 19.15 -0.26 17.35
C CYS A 107 19.94 1.05 17.21
N ARG A 108 20.20 1.53 15.98
CA ARG A 108 20.64 2.91 15.71
C ARG A 108 19.51 3.66 15.03
N GLU A 109 19.14 4.82 15.58
CA GLU A 109 18.23 5.75 14.93
C GLU A 109 18.87 6.31 13.66
N ARG A 110 18.11 6.37 12.57
CA ARG A 110 18.49 7.13 11.38
C ARG A 110 17.84 8.50 11.53
N ASP A 111 18.65 9.52 11.77
CA ASP A 111 18.21 10.90 11.97
C ASP A 111 17.30 11.38 10.81
N GLY A 112 16.12 11.91 11.15
CA GLY A 112 15.35 12.81 10.28
C GLY A 112 14.16 12.26 9.48
N GLY A 113 13.69 11.03 9.70
CA GLY A 113 12.44 10.51 9.07
C GLY A 113 11.21 10.54 10.00
N PRO A 114 9.97 10.54 9.48
CA PRO A 114 8.76 10.46 10.31
C PRO A 114 8.80 9.18 11.17
N HIS A 115 8.28 9.28 12.40
CA HIS A 115 8.29 8.19 13.37
C HIS A 115 7.40 7.01 12.91
N SER A 116 7.87 6.11 12.05
CA SER A 116 7.22 4.80 11.85
C SER A 116 7.30 4.00 13.15
N LEU A 117 6.22 3.31 13.53
CA LEU A 117 6.12 2.48 14.75
C LEU A 117 7.09 1.29 14.73
N LEU A 118 7.78 1.07 13.60
CA LEU A 118 8.63 -0.08 13.33
C LEU A 118 9.96 0.41 12.69
N SER A 119 11.11 -0.19 13.05
CA SER A 119 12.38 0.01 12.31
C SER A 119 13.01 -1.31 11.89
N THR A 120 13.75 -1.28 10.78
CA THR A 120 14.49 -2.41 10.21
C THR A 120 15.96 -2.36 10.66
N TRP A 121 16.49 -3.46 11.21
CA TRP A 121 17.90 -3.56 11.66
C TRP A 121 18.77 -4.28 10.62
N ASP A 122 19.86 -3.68 10.16
CA ASP A 122 20.68 -4.10 9.01
C ASP A 122 21.83 -5.08 9.31
N GLY A 123 21.81 -5.80 10.43
CA GLY A 123 22.67 -6.97 10.63
C GLY A 123 24.19 -6.70 10.58
N GLY A 124 24.69 -5.71 11.32
CA GLY A 124 26.12 -5.61 11.63
C GLY A 124 26.54 -6.70 12.64
N ILE A 125 27.36 -7.66 12.21
CA ILE A 125 27.83 -8.83 12.99
C ILE A 125 28.89 -8.39 14.02
N ILE A 126 28.79 -8.86 15.26
CA ILE A 126 29.97 -9.13 16.10
C ILE A 126 30.24 -10.63 15.95
N ASP A 127 31.38 -10.89 15.33
CA ASP A 127 31.95 -12.18 15.00
C ASP A 127 32.49 -12.82 16.28
N ASP A 128 32.18 -14.10 16.48
CA ASP A 128 33.04 -15.06 17.19
C ASP A 128 32.41 -16.44 16.99
N MET A 129 32.68 -17.03 15.83
CA MET A 129 33.12 -18.43 15.67
C MET A 129 33.26 -18.74 14.17
N PRO A 130 34.40 -19.27 13.72
CA PRO A 130 34.64 -19.50 12.29
C PRO A 130 33.85 -20.74 11.84
N ARG A 131 33.06 -20.59 10.77
CA ARG A 131 32.59 -21.73 9.97
C ARG A 131 33.04 -21.55 8.52
N PRO A 132 33.67 -22.58 7.94
CA PRO A 132 34.03 -22.56 6.52
C PRO A 132 32.75 -22.70 5.69
N ASP A 133 32.82 -22.21 4.46
CA ASP A 133 31.83 -22.35 3.38
C ASP A 133 30.82 -21.19 3.21
N GLY A 134 31.35 -20.05 2.72
CA GLY A 134 31.15 -19.68 1.31
C GLY A 134 29.77 -19.25 0.79
N HIS A 135 28.71 -19.16 1.60
CA HIS A 135 27.40 -18.67 1.13
C HIS A 135 26.96 -17.38 1.81
N THR A 136 27.03 -16.27 1.06
CA THR A 136 26.48 -14.96 1.45
C THR A 136 24.96 -15.01 1.45
N VAL A 137 24.37 -15.39 2.58
CA VAL A 137 22.93 -15.28 2.84
C VAL A 137 22.57 -13.80 2.99
N GLY A 138 21.53 -13.38 2.27
CA GLY A 138 21.00 -12.01 2.28
C GLY A 138 20.77 -11.48 3.70
N ARG A 139 21.36 -10.32 3.96
CA ARG A 139 21.37 -9.58 5.22
C ARG A 139 19.93 -9.23 5.64
N LEU A 140 19.50 -9.71 6.80
CA LEU A 140 18.14 -9.59 7.32
C LEU A 140 17.91 -8.29 8.10
N SER A 141 16.80 -7.62 7.79
CA SER A 141 16.17 -6.49 8.47
C SER A 141 15.32 -6.97 9.67
N ARG A 142 15.82 -6.88 10.91
CA ARG A 142 15.02 -7.20 12.11
C ARG A 142 13.92 -6.16 12.32
N LEU A 143 12.70 -6.60 12.61
CA LEU A 143 11.63 -5.72 13.10
C LEU A 143 11.92 -5.23 14.52
N VAL A 144 11.93 -3.93 14.73
CA VAL A 144 11.93 -3.29 16.04
C VAL A 144 10.63 -2.51 16.16
N VAL A 145 9.70 -2.98 16.97
CA VAL A 145 8.58 -2.14 17.42
C VAL A 145 9.22 -0.97 18.19
N LYS A 146 9.08 0.25 17.69
CA LYS A 146 9.64 1.48 18.30
C LYS A 146 9.09 1.74 19.69
N ASP A 147 7.99 1.09 20.05
CA ASP A 147 7.58 0.92 21.42
C ASP A 147 8.11 -0.41 21.99
N PRO A 148 9.30 -0.43 22.62
CA PRO A 148 9.85 -1.61 23.27
C PRO A 148 8.93 -2.24 24.33
N LEU A 149 7.84 -1.59 24.73
CA LEU A 149 6.98 -1.96 25.85
C LEU A 149 5.83 -2.88 25.42
N LEU A 150 5.35 -2.75 24.17
CA LEU A 150 4.42 -3.71 23.57
C LEU A 150 5.08 -5.10 23.57
N CYS A 151 6.34 -5.20 23.12
CA CYS A 151 7.08 -6.46 23.09
C CYS A 151 7.44 -7.07 24.46
N LEU A 152 7.23 -6.37 25.59
CA LEU A 152 7.65 -6.82 26.93
C LEU A 152 6.50 -7.30 27.82
N CYS A 153 5.24 -7.11 27.44
CA CYS A 153 4.06 -7.55 28.19
C CYS A 153 3.74 -9.04 27.94
N LEU A 154 4.79 -9.86 28.00
CA LEU A 154 4.94 -11.18 27.39
C LEU A 154 4.24 -12.31 28.15
N TRP A 155 3.02 -12.64 27.76
CA TRP A 155 2.49 -13.99 27.97
C TRP A 155 1.87 -14.63 26.72
N GLU A 156 1.47 -13.85 25.71
CA GLU A 156 0.89 -14.35 24.44
C GLU A 156 1.49 -13.75 23.15
N THR A 157 2.76 -13.35 23.16
CA THR A 157 3.44 -12.93 21.93
C THR A 157 3.64 -14.14 21.00
N LEU A 158 3.03 -14.06 19.81
CA LEU A 158 3.25 -14.99 18.71
C LEU A 158 4.49 -14.60 17.94
N MET A 159 5.27 -15.61 17.58
CA MET A 159 6.48 -15.49 16.79
C MET A 159 6.20 -15.99 15.38
N PHE A 160 6.10 -15.09 14.42
CA PHE A 160 5.89 -15.47 13.03
C PHE A 160 7.22 -15.83 12.38
N LEU A 161 7.35 -17.06 11.88
CA LEU A 161 8.54 -17.54 11.18
C LEU A 161 8.41 -17.29 9.68
N TYR A 162 9.39 -16.58 9.11
CA TYR A 162 9.52 -16.39 7.67
C TYR A 162 10.97 -16.61 7.21
N ARG A 163 11.24 -17.73 6.54
CA ARG A 163 12.56 -18.07 5.96
C ARG A 163 13.75 -17.81 6.92
N GLY A 164 13.58 -18.11 8.22
CA GLY A 164 14.59 -17.91 9.27
C GLY A 164 14.50 -16.58 10.05
N SER A 165 13.63 -15.65 9.63
CA SER A 165 13.32 -14.43 10.38
C SER A 165 12.13 -14.63 11.32
N VAL A 166 12.16 -13.95 12.47
CA VAL A 166 11.09 -14.02 13.47
C VAL A 166 10.47 -12.64 13.68
N LEU A 167 9.16 -12.52 13.46
CA LEU A 167 8.40 -11.29 13.68
C LEU A 167 7.48 -11.47 14.91
N PRO A 168 7.69 -10.72 16.00
CA PRO A 168 6.81 -10.78 17.17
C PRO A 168 5.52 -10.00 16.92
N ALA A 169 4.37 -10.55 17.30
CA ALA A 169 3.09 -9.83 17.35
C ALA A 169 2.17 -10.38 18.44
N HIS A 170 1.19 -9.59 18.87
CA HIS A 170 0.29 -9.92 19.99
C HIS A 170 -0.96 -10.61 19.49
N ARG A 171 -1.20 -11.86 19.92
CA ARG A 171 -2.39 -12.62 19.55
C ARG A 171 -3.67 -11.82 19.76
N ALA A 172 -3.78 -11.14 20.92
CA ALA A 172 -4.87 -10.21 21.25
C ALA A 172 -5.21 -9.22 20.12
N VAL A 173 -4.21 -8.50 19.60
CA VAL A 173 -4.40 -7.52 18.52
C VAL A 173 -4.77 -8.22 17.22
N LEU A 174 -4.08 -9.32 16.88
CA LEU A 174 -4.37 -10.04 15.64
C LEU A 174 -5.79 -10.60 15.59
N VAL A 175 -6.26 -11.18 16.70
CA VAL A 175 -7.62 -11.71 16.85
C VAL A 175 -8.66 -10.59 16.80
N ALA A 176 -8.39 -9.45 17.45
CA ALA A 176 -9.30 -8.32 17.43
C ALA A 176 -9.40 -7.66 16.05
N ARG A 177 -8.34 -7.73 15.23
CA ARG A 177 -8.20 -6.93 14.00
C ARG A 177 -8.28 -7.71 12.70
N CYS A 178 -8.34 -9.02 12.76
CA CYS A 178 -8.38 -9.87 11.58
C CYS A 178 -9.16 -11.16 11.89
N ASP A 179 -10.34 -11.29 11.29
CA ASP A 179 -11.21 -12.45 11.48
C ASP A 179 -10.55 -13.78 11.05
N VAL A 180 -9.73 -13.74 9.99
CA VAL A 180 -8.96 -14.92 9.55
C VAL A 180 -7.97 -15.35 10.64
N MET A 181 -7.30 -14.41 11.30
CA MET A 181 -6.40 -14.71 12.42
C MET A 181 -7.18 -15.08 13.69
N ALA A 182 -8.35 -14.49 13.93
CA ALA A 182 -9.26 -14.89 15.00
C ALA A 182 -9.68 -16.36 14.86
N ALA A 183 -10.06 -16.78 13.64
CA ALA A 183 -10.36 -18.16 13.33
C ALA A 183 -9.13 -19.07 13.47
N MET A 184 -7.97 -18.64 12.96
CA MET A 184 -6.71 -19.38 13.03
C MET A 184 -6.26 -19.66 14.47
N PHE A 185 -6.43 -18.68 15.37
CA PHE A 185 -6.00 -18.79 16.76
C PHE A 185 -7.09 -19.25 17.73
N SER A 186 -8.27 -19.62 17.22
CA SER A 186 -9.36 -20.19 18.02
C SER A 186 -9.59 -21.68 17.74
N GLY A 187 -10.36 -22.33 18.61
CA GLY A 187 -10.80 -23.70 18.38
C GLY A 187 -9.69 -24.76 18.48
N LYS A 188 -9.68 -25.69 17.51
CA LYS A 188 -8.83 -26.91 17.53
C LYS A 188 -7.67 -26.87 16.52
N TYR A 189 -7.38 -25.72 15.92
CA TYR A 189 -6.26 -25.57 14.98
C TYR A 189 -4.91 -25.71 15.69
N ALA A 190 -3.88 -26.16 14.96
CA ALA A 190 -2.54 -26.34 15.52
C ALA A 190 -1.95 -24.98 15.97
N GLU A 191 -2.27 -23.94 15.22
CA GLU A 191 -1.89 -22.54 15.42
C GLU A 191 -2.46 -21.97 16.71
N ALA A 192 -3.64 -22.43 17.16
CA ALA A 192 -4.23 -22.00 18.43
C ALA A 192 -3.35 -22.36 19.63
N ARG A 193 -2.61 -23.47 19.57
CA ARG A 193 -1.70 -23.93 20.62
C ARG A 193 -0.24 -23.59 20.36
N SER A 194 0.08 -23.16 19.14
CA SER A 194 1.44 -22.80 18.77
C SER A 194 1.76 -21.35 19.15
N ARG A 195 2.95 -21.14 19.71
CA ARG A 195 3.55 -19.81 19.86
C ARG A 195 4.30 -19.36 18.60
N VAL A 196 4.50 -20.29 17.66
CA VAL A 196 5.30 -20.07 16.47
C VAL A 196 4.47 -20.39 15.23
N VAL A 197 4.23 -19.40 14.38
CA VAL A 197 3.32 -19.53 13.23
C VAL A 197 4.11 -19.28 11.94
N PRO A 198 4.28 -20.29 11.06
CA PRO A 198 4.96 -20.08 9.80
C PRO A 198 4.08 -19.27 8.85
N ILE A 199 4.64 -18.24 8.21
CA ILE A 199 3.97 -17.48 7.16
C ILE A 199 4.42 -17.99 5.79
N HIS A 200 3.45 -18.31 4.95
CA HIS A 200 3.67 -18.78 3.58
C HIS A 200 3.07 -17.81 2.57
N GLY A 201 3.65 -17.74 1.37
CA GLY A 201 3.10 -16.97 0.24
C GLY A 201 3.22 -15.44 0.33
N VAL A 202 3.59 -14.87 1.48
CA VAL A 202 3.75 -13.41 1.69
C VAL A 202 5.20 -13.08 2.00
N SER A 203 5.74 -11.96 1.50
CA SER A 203 7.10 -11.53 1.84
C SER A 203 7.18 -10.96 3.26
N SER A 204 8.36 -11.02 3.90
CA SER A 204 8.56 -10.44 5.25
C SER A 204 8.15 -8.96 5.30
N ASP A 205 8.59 -8.16 4.33
CA ASP A 205 8.28 -6.72 4.29
C ASP A 205 6.79 -6.46 4.09
N THR A 206 6.12 -7.28 3.28
CA THR A 206 4.67 -7.19 3.07
C THR A 206 3.90 -7.54 4.34
N PHE A 207 4.24 -8.65 4.98
CA PHE A 207 3.60 -9.07 6.22
C PHE A 207 3.87 -8.05 7.34
N LEU A 208 5.03 -7.40 7.31
CA LEU A 208 5.35 -6.33 8.24
C LEU A 208 4.46 -5.11 8.07
N SER A 209 4.28 -4.62 6.85
CA SER A 209 3.33 -3.53 6.57
C SER A 209 1.89 -3.91 6.92
N PHE A 210 1.52 -5.18 6.74
CA PHE A 210 0.22 -5.69 7.18
C PHE A 210 0.09 -5.64 8.70
N LEU A 211 1.10 -6.09 9.45
CA LEU A 211 1.12 -5.98 10.91
C LEU A 211 1.07 -4.52 11.36
N GLU A 212 1.85 -3.62 10.75
CA GLU A 212 1.83 -2.18 11.07
C GLU A 212 0.40 -1.64 11.03
N TYR A 213 -0.34 -1.94 9.96
CA TYR A 213 -1.75 -1.54 9.85
C TYR A 213 -2.63 -2.06 10.99
N LEU A 214 -2.48 -3.32 11.41
CA LEU A 214 -3.29 -3.85 12.51
C LEU A 214 -3.04 -3.09 13.83
N TYR A 215 -1.83 -2.54 14.01
CA TYR A 215 -1.47 -1.75 15.20
C TYR A 215 -1.82 -0.28 15.10
N THR A 216 -1.88 0.30 13.90
CA THR A 216 -1.95 1.76 13.71
C THR A 216 -3.17 2.25 12.94
N ASP A 217 -3.93 1.34 12.31
CA ASP A 217 -4.95 1.63 11.29
C ASP A 217 -4.45 2.41 10.06
N THR A 218 -3.13 2.52 9.90
CA THR A 218 -2.50 3.30 8.84
C THR A 218 -1.64 2.42 7.95
N CYS A 219 -1.60 2.75 6.67
CA CYS A 219 -0.79 2.04 5.69
C CYS A 219 -0.11 3.08 4.79
N CYS A 220 1.22 3.05 4.73
CA CYS A 220 2.03 3.96 3.93
C CYS A 220 3.03 3.15 3.08
N PRO A 221 2.58 2.41 2.05
CA PRO A 221 3.48 1.68 1.17
C PRO A 221 4.41 2.65 0.43
N ALA A 222 5.69 2.34 0.28
CA ALA A 222 6.67 3.21 -0.36
C ALA A 222 6.64 3.18 -1.89
N SER A 223 5.91 2.24 -2.49
CA SER A 223 5.81 2.09 -3.95
C SER A 223 4.52 1.41 -4.37
N VAL A 224 4.19 1.52 -5.67
CA VAL A 224 3.06 0.79 -6.30
C VAL A 224 3.18 -0.72 -6.09
N LEU A 225 4.39 -1.28 -6.22
CA LEU A 225 4.59 -2.73 -6.07
C LEU A 225 4.40 -3.19 -4.63
N GLN A 226 4.86 -2.39 -3.65
CA GLN A 226 4.61 -2.68 -2.24
C GLN A 226 3.13 -2.55 -1.91
N ALA A 227 2.46 -1.48 -2.37
CA ALA A 227 1.03 -1.29 -2.17
C ALA A 227 0.23 -2.48 -2.73
N MET A 228 0.57 -2.96 -3.92
CA MET A 228 -0.06 -4.15 -4.50
C MET A 228 0.24 -5.42 -3.71
N ALA A 229 1.46 -5.59 -3.19
CA ALA A 229 1.77 -6.75 -2.36
C ALA A 229 0.98 -6.75 -1.05
N VAL A 230 0.85 -5.59 -0.40
CA VAL A 230 0.05 -5.42 0.82
C VAL A 230 -1.44 -5.58 0.53
N LEU A 231 -1.93 -5.11 -0.61
CA LEU A 231 -3.31 -5.35 -1.07
C LEU A 231 -3.61 -6.84 -1.18
N VAL A 232 -2.72 -7.61 -1.79
CA VAL A 232 -2.87 -9.08 -1.91
C VAL A 232 -2.86 -9.74 -0.53
N CYS A 233 -1.99 -9.29 0.37
CA CYS A 233 -1.97 -9.75 1.75
C CYS A 233 -3.26 -9.41 2.50
N ALA A 234 -3.77 -8.19 2.32
CA ALA A 234 -5.02 -7.74 2.93
C ALA A 234 -6.21 -8.58 2.46
N GLU A 235 -6.28 -8.92 1.16
CA GLU A 235 -7.30 -9.83 0.65
C GLU A 235 -7.14 -11.25 1.21
N MET A 236 -5.91 -11.77 1.29
CA MET A 236 -5.65 -13.09 1.89
C MET A 236 -6.16 -13.20 3.34
N TYR A 237 -5.98 -12.13 4.12
CA TYR A 237 -6.41 -12.04 5.52
C TYR A 237 -7.79 -11.37 5.70
N GLN A 238 -8.50 -11.10 4.61
CA GLN A 238 -9.84 -10.51 4.57
C GLN A 238 -9.97 -9.17 5.33
N VAL A 239 -8.95 -8.32 5.26
CA VAL A 239 -8.94 -6.98 5.87
C VAL A 239 -9.32 -5.92 4.82
N LYS A 240 -10.63 -5.74 4.61
CA LYS A 240 -11.19 -4.94 3.50
C LYS A 240 -10.78 -3.47 3.50
N ARG A 241 -10.82 -2.78 4.65
CA ARG A 241 -10.33 -1.40 4.75
C ARG A 241 -8.87 -1.25 4.32
N LEU A 242 -7.97 -2.15 4.71
CA LEU A 242 -6.57 -2.11 4.27
C LEU A 242 -6.44 -2.33 2.76
N GLN A 243 -7.25 -3.23 2.20
CA GLN A 243 -7.34 -3.43 0.75
C GLN A 243 -7.66 -2.10 0.05
N HIS A 244 -8.72 -1.41 0.48
CA HIS A 244 -9.13 -0.10 -0.07
C HIS A 244 -8.06 0.99 0.11
N LEU A 245 -7.37 1.04 1.25
CA LEU A 245 -6.26 1.99 1.45
C LEU A 245 -5.13 1.73 0.45
N CYS A 246 -4.79 0.47 0.19
CA CYS A 246 -3.77 0.13 -0.81
C CYS A 246 -4.22 0.50 -2.23
N GLU A 247 -5.49 0.34 -2.57
CA GLU A 247 -6.04 0.82 -3.85
C GLU A 247 -5.86 2.35 -4.01
N VAL A 248 -6.19 3.13 -2.96
CA VAL A 248 -5.97 4.58 -2.95
C VAL A 248 -4.48 4.92 -3.16
N CYS A 249 -3.57 4.23 -2.48
CA CYS A 249 -2.14 4.44 -2.65
C CYS A 249 -1.68 4.15 -4.09
N VAL A 250 -2.11 3.04 -4.69
CA VAL A 250 -1.78 2.70 -6.09
C VAL A 250 -2.29 3.79 -7.04
N CYS A 251 -3.54 4.22 -6.87
CA CYS A 251 -4.14 5.29 -7.66
C CYS A 251 -3.36 6.60 -7.55
N ALA A 252 -2.99 6.99 -6.33
CA ALA A 252 -2.24 8.23 -6.07
C ALA A 252 -0.83 8.19 -6.69
N TYR A 253 -0.12 7.07 -6.57
CA TYR A 253 1.18 6.90 -7.21
C TYR A 253 1.10 6.99 -8.73
N LEU A 254 0.13 6.31 -9.35
CA LEU A 254 -0.02 6.33 -10.81
C LEU A 254 -0.48 7.69 -11.34
N GLN A 255 -1.37 8.40 -10.62
CA GLN A 255 -1.83 9.73 -11.01
C GLN A 255 -0.76 10.82 -10.88
N SER A 256 0.13 10.69 -9.88
CA SER A 256 1.20 11.67 -9.67
C SER A 256 2.35 11.53 -10.67
N MET A 257 2.48 10.37 -11.33
CA MET A 257 3.52 10.14 -12.34
C MET A 257 3.30 11.00 -13.60
N PRO A 258 4.31 11.78 -14.05
CA PRO A 258 4.24 12.49 -15.32
C PRO A 258 4.25 11.51 -16.50
N SER A 259 3.62 11.91 -17.63
CA SER A 259 3.48 11.05 -18.81
C SER A 259 4.80 10.47 -19.37
N ARG A 260 5.93 11.16 -19.18
CA ARG A 260 7.24 10.66 -19.63
C ARG A 260 7.70 9.48 -18.77
N GLU A 261 7.56 9.60 -17.46
CA GLU A 261 7.89 8.56 -16.50
C GLU A 261 6.93 7.36 -16.64
N LEU A 262 5.64 7.61 -16.85
CA LEU A 262 4.66 6.55 -17.11
C LEU A 262 4.96 5.74 -18.39
N ALA A 263 5.57 6.38 -19.39
CA ALA A 263 5.99 5.70 -20.62
C ALA A 263 7.25 4.84 -20.40
N SER A 264 8.22 5.34 -19.62
CA SER A 264 9.51 4.67 -19.38
C SER A 264 9.55 3.77 -18.14
N THR A 265 8.51 3.79 -17.30
CA THR A 265 8.45 2.97 -16.08
C THR A 265 8.44 1.48 -16.43
N GLY A 266 9.21 0.70 -15.65
CA GLY A 266 9.18 -0.77 -15.71
C GLY A 266 7.92 -1.38 -15.10
N ILE A 267 7.02 -0.56 -14.53
CA ILE A 267 5.75 -1.02 -13.97
C ILE A 267 4.76 -1.27 -15.11
N SER A 268 4.35 -2.54 -15.26
CA SER A 268 3.27 -2.92 -16.18
C SER A 268 1.91 -2.69 -15.52
N VAL A 269 1.21 -1.64 -15.95
CA VAL A 269 -0.13 -1.28 -15.47
C VAL A 269 -1.16 -2.38 -15.81
N ILE A 270 -0.94 -3.12 -16.89
CA ILE A 270 -1.82 -4.23 -17.31
C ILE A 270 -1.64 -5.43 -16.39
N ARG A 271 -0.42 -5.71 -15.93
CA ARG A 271 -0.19 -6.69 -14.87
C ARG A 271 -0.79 -6.25 -13.53
N LEU A 272 -0.86 -4.95 -13.24
CA LEU A 272 -1.57 -4.44 -12.07
C LEU A 272 -3.07 -4.67 -12.20
N LEU A 273 -3.65 -4.37 -13.37
CA LEU A 273 -5.06 -4.59 -13.69
C LEU A 273 -5.46 -6.05 -13.47
N ARG A 274 -4.68 -6.98 -14.02
CA ARG A 274 -4.87 -8.43 -13.83
C ARG A 274 -4.81 -8.83 -12.37
N ARG A 275 -3.82 -8.32 -11.63
CA ARG A 275 -3.74 -8.59 -10.18
C ARG A 275 -4.92 -8.02 -9.41
N ALA A 276 -5.39 -6.83 -9.75
CA ALA A 276 -6.57 -6.25 -9.12
C ALA A 276 -7.80 -7.16 -9.32
N LYS A 277 -8.02 -7.63 -10.56
CA LYS A 277 -9.08 -8.59 -10.89
C LYS A 277 -8.94 -9.93 -10.15
N CYS A 278 -7.73 -10.52 -10.14
CA CYS A 278 -7.48 -11.81 -9.50
C CYS A 278 -7.64 -11.78 -7.96
N HIS A 279 -7.46 -10.60 -7.35
CA HIS A 279 -7.53 -10.41 -5.90
C HIS A 279 -8.76 -9.58 -5.48
N ASN A 280 -9.82 -9.62 -6.29
CA ASN A 280 -11.13 -9.03 -5.98
C ASN A 280 -11.08 -7.54 -5.59
N ALA A 281 -10.12 -6.78 -6.16
CA ALA A 281 -9.95 -5.35 -5.97
C ALA A 281 -10.70 -4.59 -7.08
N GLU A 282 -12.02 -4.71 -7.07
CA GLU A 282 -12.90 -4.24 -8.15
C GLU A 282 -12.79 -2.73 -8.41
N GLN A 283 -12.69 -1.93 -7.35
CA GLN A 283 -12.60 -0.47 -7.51
C GLN A 283 -11.29 -0.09 -8.21
N LEU A 284 -10.17 -0.70 -7.83
CA LEU A 284 -8.89 -0.50 -8.50
C LEU A 284 -8.89 -1.05 -9.93
N TYR A 285 -9.51 -2.20 -10.18
CA TYR A 285 -9.64 -2.77 -11.53
C TYR A 285 -10.36 -1.80 -12.47
N VAL A 286 -11.56 -1.32 -12.09
CA VAL A 286 -12.32 -0.36 -12.90
C VAL A 286 -11.55 0.95 -13.07
N TRP A 287 -10.89 1.42 -12.01
CA TRP A 287 -10.06 2.61 -12.07
C TRP A 287 -8.90 2.47 -13.06
N LEU A 288 -8.21 1.33 -13.06
CA LEU A 288 -7.08 1.08 -13.95
C LEU A 288 -7.52 1.04 -15.42
N LEU A 289 -8.70 0.51 -15.74
CA LEU A 289 -9.26 0.59 -17.10
C LEU A 289 -9.44 2.04 -17.55
N HIS A 290 -10.00 2.90 -16.70
CA HIS A 290 -10.17 4.33 -17.00
C HIS A 290 -8.82 5.04 -17.10
N PHE A 291 -7.86 4.68 -16.24
CA PHE A 291 -6.52 5.24 -16.28
C PHE A 291 -5.76 4.88 -17.57
N ILE A 292 -5.88 3.64 -18.03
CA ILE A 292 -5.34 3.19 -19.31
C ILE A 292 -6.03 3.93 -20.46
N ALA A 293 -7.36 4.03 -20.45
CA ALA A 293 -8.13 4.75 -21.46
C ALA A 293 -7.73 6.24 -21.56
N ASN A 294 -7.60 6.91 -20.42
CA ASN A 294 -7.18 8.32 -20.35
C ASN A 294 -5.74 8.55 -20.85
N ASN A 295 -4.90 7.52 -20.81
CA ASN A 295 -3.51 7.55 -21.26
C ASN A 295 -3.28 6.62 -22.46
N TYR A 296 -4.31 6.42 -23.28
CA TYR A 296 -4.32 5.41 -24.34
C TYR A 296 -3.09 5.48 -25.26
N LEU A 297 -2.67 6.69 -25.65
CA LEU A 297 -1.52 6.90 -26.54
C LEU A 297 -0.19 6.41 -25.94
N ILE A 298 -0.08 6.29 -24.62
CA ILE A 298 1.11 5.75 -23.96
C ILE A 298 1.03 4.21 -23.98
N PHE A 299 -0.11 3.68 -23.53
CA PHE A 299 -0.28 2.26 -23.31
C PHE A 299 -0.43 1.45 -24.60
N SER A 300 -1.10 2.00 -25.62
CA SER A 300 -1.28 1.32 -26.93
C SER A 300 0.03 0.98 -27.65
N HIS A 301 1.14 1.63 -27.30
CA HIS A 301 2.46 1.33 -27.84
C HIS A 301 3.26 0.31 -26.99
N LYS A 302 2.79 -0.04 -25.79
CA LYS A 302 3.47 -1.03 -24.96
C LYS A 302 3.07 -2.45 -25.39
N ALA A 303 4.01 -3.38 -25.36
CA ALA A 303 3.79 -4.75 -25.80
C ALA A 303 2.73 -5.49 -24.96
N ASP A 304 2.67 -5.17 -23.66
CA ASP A 304 1.69 -5.74 -22.74
C ASP A 304 0.26 -5.27 -23.04
N PHE A 305 0.03 -4.28 -23.91
CA PHE A 305 -1.32 -3.85 -24.31
C PHE A 305 -2.13 -4.94 -25.01
N LEU A 306 -1.45 -5.85 -25.70
CA LEU A 306 -2.08 -6.98 -26.38
C LEU A 306 -2.63 -8.01 -25.39
N GLU A 307 -2.20 -7.96 -24.13
CA GLU A 307 -2.59 -8.89 -23.07
C GLU A 307 -4.00 -8.61 -22.49
N LEU A 308 -4.64 -7.49 -22.86
CA LEU A 308 -6.01 -7.17 -22.46
C LEU A 308 -7.01 -8.15 -23.09
N SER A 309 -8.05 -8.53 -22.34
CA SER A 309 -9.18 -9.28 -22.88
C SER A 309 -9.95 -8.46 -23.92
N GLU A 310 -10.82 -9.10 -24.71
CA GLU A 310 -11.67 -8.39 -25.66
C GLU A 310 -12.58 -7.36 -24.97
N GLU A 311 -13.24 -7.76 -23.88
CA GLU A 311 -14.10 -6.88 -23.08
C GLU A 311 -13.33 -5.68 -22.49
N GLU A 312 -12.12 -5.92 -21.98
CA GLU A 312 -11.25 -4.86 -21.42
C GLU A 312 -10.80 -3.89 -22.51
N ARG A 313 -10.43 -4.41 -23.69
CA ARG A 313 -10.03 -3.61 -24.85
C ARG A 313 -11.18 -2.75 -25.35
N ASP A 314 -12.38 -3.31 -25.47
CA ASP A 314 -13.57 -2.58 -25.90
C ASP A 314 -13.93 -1.48 -24.90
N HIS A 315 -13.81 -1.76 -23.60
CA HIS A 315 -14.01 -0.77 -22.54
C HIS A 315 -13.00 0.38 -22.67
N VAL A 316 -11.71 0.06 -22.83
CA VAL A 316 -10.63 1.04 -22.99
C VAL A 316 -10.80 1.87 -24.27
N GLU A 317 -11.16 1.25 -25.40
CA GLU A 317 -11.40 1.93 -26.67
C GLU A 317 -12.62 2.86 -26.61
N ARG A 318 -13.67 2.48 -25.88
CA ARG A 318 -14.86 3.32 -25.71
C ARG A 318 -14.56 4.59 -24.90
N LEU A 319 -13.73 4.47 -23.86
CA LEU A 319 -13.42 5.57 -22.94
C LEU A 319 -12.10 6.29 -23.26
N ARG A 320 -11.45 5.92 -24.36
CA ARG A 320 -10.10 6.42 -24.67
C ARG A 320 -10.06 7.93 -24.80
N TRP A 321 -8.93 8.48 -24.39
CA TRP A 321 -8.59 9.86 -24.62
C TRP A 321 -7.22 9.98 -25.33
N PRO A 322 -7.14 10.74 -26.44
CA PRO A 322 -8.25 11.37 -27.19
C PRO A 322 -9.17 10.38 -27.91
N SER A 323 -10.42 10.80 -28.19
CA SER A 323 -11.42 9.98 -28.88
C SER A 323 -11.05 9.74 -30.36
N ARG A 324 -11.60 8.67 -30.96
CA ARG A 324 -11.36 8.35 -32.39
C ARG A 324 -11.88 9.46 -33.31
N GLY A 325 -13.05 10.02 -33.01
CA GLY A 325 -13.63 11.15 -33.76
C GLY A 325 -12.71 12.37 -33.75
N TYR A 326 -12.18 12.75 -32.58
CA TYR A 326 -11.23 13.86 -32.48
C TYR A 326 -9.96 13.62 -33.32
N LEU A 327 -9.40 12.40 -33.30
CA LEU A 327 -8.21 12.08 -34.08
C LEU A 327 -8.47 12.14 -35.59
N GLN A 328 -9.65 11.71 -36.04
CA GLN A 328 -10.08 11.83 -37.44
C GLN A 328 -10.20 13.31 -37.85
N GLU A 329 -10.94 14.12 -37.09
CA GLU A 329 -11.07 15.56 -37.33
C GLU A 329 -9.71 16.27 -37.34
N LEU A 330 -8.81 15.90 -36.43
CA LEU A 330 -7.46 16.45 -36.36
C LEU A 330 -6.65 16.10 -37.61
N SER A 331 -6.78 14.87 -38.13
CA SER A 331 -6.10 14.45 -39.36
C SER A 331 -6.59 15.23 -40.57
N GLU A 332 -7.90 15.43 -40.71
CA GLU A 332 -8.51 16.23 -41.77
C GLU A 332 -8.10 17.69 -41.69
N TYR A 333 -8.09 18.26 -40.48
CA TYR A 333 -7.62 19.62 -40.22
C TYR A 333 -6.17 19.80 -40.66
N GLN A 334 -5.29 18.85 -40.30
CA GLN A 334 -3.88 18.89 -40.69
C GLN A 334 -3.70 18.78 -42.21
N GLN A 335 -4.48 17.92 -42.88
CA GLN A 335 -4.47 17.79 -44.33
C GLN A 335 -4.94 19.08 -45.02
N ARG A 336 -6.06 19.67 -44.57
CA ARG A 336 -6.57 20.96 -45.08
C ARG A 336 -5.53 22.07 -44.94
N ARG A 337 -4.86 22.15 -43.79
CA ARG A 337 -3.76 23.13 -43.57
C ARG A 337 -2.54 22.87 -44.44
N ARG A 338 -2.16 21.62 -44.68
CA ARG A 338 -1.06 21.28 -45.60
C ARG A 338 -1.40 21.67 -47.04
N LYS A 339 -2.63 21.42 -47.49
CA LYS A 339 -3.12 21.85 -48.82
C LYS A 339 -3.08 23.37 -48.97
N LEU A 340 -3.59 24.12 -47.98
CA LEU A 340 -3.56 25.59 -47.97
C LEU A 340 -2.14 26.16 -47.94
N ARG A 341 -1.18 25.52 -47.24
CA ARG A 341 0.23 25.93 -47.27
C ARG A 341 0.85 25.70 -48.65
N LYS A 342 0.60 24.54 -49.26
CA LYS A 342 1.11 24.24 -50.61
C LYS A 342 0.57 25.24 -51.64
N SER A 343 -0.74 25.52 -51.64
CA SER A 343 -1.35 26.47 -52.57
C SER A 343 -0.87 27.92 -52.39
N ARG A 344 -0.45 28.31 -51.18
CA ARG A 344 0.16 29.62 -50.93
C ARG A 344 1.62 29.70 -51.39
N CYS A 345 2.33 28.58 -51.50
CA CYS A 345 3.72 28.53 -51.97
C CYS A 345 3.84 28.43 -53.49
N THR A 346 2.79 28.02 -54.21
CA THR A 346 2.77 27.97 -55.69
C THR A 346 2.40 29.30 -56.37
N VAL A 347 2.07 30.34 -55.58
CA VAL A 347 1.62 31.66 -56.06
C VAL A 347 2.69 32.75 -55.78
N MET A 348 3.91 32.36 -55.43
CA MET A 348 5.13 33.19 -55.47
C MET A 348 6.05 32.63 -56.54
#